data_AF-A0A7S0F3I2-F1
#
_entry.id   AF-A0A7S0F3I2-F1
#
_cell.length_a   1.000
_cell.length_b   1.000
_cell.length_c   1.000
_cell.angle_alpha   90.00
_cell.angle_beta   90.00
_cell.angle_gamma   90.00
#
_symmetry.space_group_name_H-M   'P 1'
#
loop_
_entity.id
_entity.type
_entity.pdbx_description
1 polymer ?
#
loop_
_entity_poly.entity_id
_entity_poly.type
_entity_poly.pdbx_seq_one_letter_code
_entity_poly.pdbx_strand_id
1 'polypeptide(L)'
;LGGYKTRREGYEGPARATEMSSATIPRAVCLSLLAACSSVPLSCAAQAPDNDFRETKLSKVAFGSCSKPFWPQPLWRTIREQEPQVWLWMGDAVYLGGDQPKELEVAYRSQLEREDYRGF
;
A
#
# COMPACT_ATOMS: atom_id res chain seq x y z
N LEU A 1 -6.10 -24.40 25.74
CA LEU A 1 -4.86 -23.62 25.94
C LEU A 1 -3.79 -24.19 25.01
N GLY A 2 -3.85 -23.82 23.73
CA GLY A 2 -2.94 -24.29 22.69
C GLY A 2 -1.97 -23.17 22.33
N GLY A 3 -0.67 -23.40 22.57
CA GLY A 3 0.38 -22.40 22.32
C GLY A 3 0.66 -22.22 20.83
N TYR A 4 0.75 -20.97 20.39
CA TYR A 4 1.21 -20.63 19.05
C TYR A 4 2.74 -20.55 19.05
N LYS A 5 3.36 -21.40 18.22
CA LYS A 5 4.80 -21.55 18.07
C LYS A 5 5.28 -20.54 17.01
N THR A 6 6.02 -19.52 17.42
CA THR A 6 6.63 -18.55 16.50
C THR A 6 7.90 -19.16 15.87
N ARG A 7 7.87 -19.39 14.56
CA ARG A 7 9.08 -19.74 13.79
C ARG A 7 9.80 -18.43 13.47
N ARG A 8 10.99 -18.23 14.06
CA ARG A 8 11.95 -17.21 13.61
C ARG A 8 12.67 -17.76 12.39
N GLU A 9 12.53 -17.12 11.24
CA GLU A 9 13.48 -17.22 10.13
C GLU A 9 13.97 -15.81 9.82
N GLY A 10 15.28 -15.67 9.75
CA GLY A 10 16.01 -14.42 9.80
C GLY A 10 15.96 -13.65 8.49
N TYR A 11 15.93 -12.33 8.61
CA TYR A 11 16.13 -11.40 7.50
C TYR A 11 17.60 -10.95 7.52
N GLU A 12 18.41 -11.49 6.61
CA GLU A 12 19.77 -11.01 6.35
C GLU A 12 19.69 -9.84 5.35
N GLY A 13 20.03 -8.63 5.82
CA GLY A 13 20.13 -7.45 4.97
C GLY A 13 21.34 -7.53 4.04
N PRO A 14 21.30 -6.96 2.82
CA PRO A 14 22.45 -6.97 1.94
C PRO A 14 23.57 -6.07 2.46
N ALA A 15 24.78 -6.62 2.39
CA ALA A 15 26.03 -6.06 2.85
C ALA A 15 26.62 -5.01 1.88
N ARG A 16 27.39 -4.11 2.49
CA ARG A 16 28.52 -3.32 1.96
C ARG A 16 28.26 -2.35 0.80
N ALA A 17 28.32 -1.08 1.18
CA ALA A 17 28.71 0.02 0.32
C ALA A 17 30.06 -0.27 -0.35
N THR A 18 30.08 -0.29 -1.68
CA THR A 18 31.29 -0.22 -2.48
C THR A 18 31.75 1.23 -2.60
N GLU A 19 33.03 1.43 -2.36
CA GLU A 19 33.77 2.70 -2.40
C GLU A 19 33.59 3.43 -3.74
N MET A 20 33.27 4.73 -3.67
CA MET A 20 33.15 5.60 -4.83
C MET A 20 34.53 6.21 -5.13
N SER A 21 35.17 5.70 -6.18
CA SER A 21 36.46 6.18 -6.68
C SER A 21 36.40 7.68 -7.03
N SER A 22 37.33 8.46 -6.49
CA SER A 22 37.47 9.90 -6.75
C SER A 22 37.81 10.14 -8.22
N ALA A 23 36.85 10.67 -8.98
CA ALA A 23 37.06 11.12 -10.35
C ALA A 23 37.30 12.63 -10.35
N THR A 24 38.52 13.04 -10.74
CA THR A 24 38.88 14.45 -10.93
C THR A 24 38.14 15.02 -12.15
N ILE A 25 37.23 15.95 -11.91
CA ILE A 25 36.41 16.60 -12.94
C ILE A 25 37.23 17.73 -13.61
N PRO A 26 37.43 17.72 -14.94
CA PRO A 26 38.13 18.80 -15.63
C PRO A 26 37.31 20.10 -15.63
N ARG A 27 37.96 21.24 -15.31
CA ARG A 27 37.35 22.58 -15.12
C ARG A 27 36.51 23.10 -16.30
N ALA A 28 36.64 22.51 -17.49
CA ALA A 28 35.84 22.87 -18.66
C ALA A 28 34.40 22.31 -18.62
N VAL A 29 34.13 21.27 -17.82
CA VAL A 29 32.79 20.67 -17.68
C VAL A 29 31.87 21.53 -16.80
N CYS A 30 32.44 22.35 -15.90
CA CYS A 30 31.66 23.21 -15.01
C CYS A 30 30.94 24.36 -15.72
N LEU A 31 31.40 24.79 -16.90
CA LEU A 31 30.81 25.94 -17.62
C LEU A 31 29.68 25.55 -18.58
N SER A 32 29.57 24.28 -18.97
CA SER A 32 28.47 23.81 -19.82
C SER A 32 27.23 23.34 -19.04
N LEU A 33 27.35 23.09 -17.74
CA LEU A 33 26.24 22.63 -16.88
C LEU A 33 25.34 23.74 -16.31
N LEU A 34 25.73 25.02 -16.41
CA LEU A 34 24.91 26.15 -15.96
C LEU A 34 23.92 26.67 -17.01
N ALA A 35 24.07 26.29 -18.27
CA ALA A 35 23.23 26.77 -19.37
C ALA A 35 21.97 25.92 -19.64
N ALA A 36 21.83 24.76 -19.00
CA ALA A 36 20.69 23.85 -19.23
C ALA A 36 19.51 24.05 -18.24
N CYS A 37 19.63 24.96 -17.27
CA CYS A 37 18.60 25.19 -16.25
C CYS A 37 17.61 26.31 -16.59
N SER A 38 17.81 27.06 -17.68
CA SER A 38 16.96 28.21 -18.03
C SER A 38 15.76 27.86 -18.93
N SER A 39 15.65 26.62 -19.41
CA SER A 39 14.57 26.19 -20.30
C SER A 39 13.62 25.15 -19.69
N VAL A 40 13.70 24.88 -18.39
CA VAL A 40 12.65 24.14 -17.69
C VAL A 40 11.52 25.14 -17.41
N PRO A 41 10.35 25.06 -18.06
CA PRO A 41 9.23 25.89 -17.66
C PRO A 41 8.94 25.60 -16.19
N LEU A 42 9.01 26.64 -15.37
CA LEU A 42 8.57 26.65 -13.99
C LEU A 42 7.05 26.48 -13.97
N SER A 43 6.58 25.27 -14.25
CA SER A 43 5.21 24.85 -14.02
C SER A 43 5.20 23.51 -13.31
N CYS A 44 5.91 23.48 -12.18
CA CYS A 44 5.45 22.71 -11.04
C CYS A 44 4.51 23.63 -10.24
N ALA A 45 3.39 24.03 -10.84
CA ALA A 45 2.22 24.26 -10.02
C ALA A 45 1.92 22.87 -9.44
N ALA A 46 2.20 22.69 -8.15
CA ALA A 46 1.73 21.53 -7.42
C ALA A 46 0.23 21.44 -7.71
N GLN A 47 -0.17 20.48 -8.56
CA GLN A 47 -1.58 20.19 -8.77
C GLN A 47 -2.09 19.78 -7.40
N ALA A 48 -2.78 20.71 -6.74
CA ALA A 48 -3.63 20.37 -5.62
C ALA A 48 -4.50 19.20 -6.10
N PRO A 49 -4.74 18.18 -5.26
CA PRO A 49 -5.61 17.08 -5.65
C PRO A 49 -6.89 17.70 -6.20
N ASP A 50 -7.22 17.33 -7.44
CA ASP A 50 -8.44 17.75 -8.06
C ASP A 50 -9.57 17.21 -7.18
N ASN A 51 -10.12 18.08 -6.34
CA ASN A 51 -11.29 17.79 -5.50
C ASN A 51 -12.57 17.88 -6.34
N ASP A 52 -12.48 17.73 -7.66
CA ASP A 52 -13.60 17.30 -8.48
C ASP A 52 -13.97 15.88 -8.04
N PHE A 53 -14.76 15.80 -6.96
CA PHE A 53 -15.57 14.65 -6.63
C PHE A 53 -16.56 14.47 -7.79
N ARG A 54 -16.07 13.95 -8.91
CA ARG A 54 -16.88 13.62 -10.08
C ARG A 54 -18.10 12.90 -9.56
N GLU A 55 -19.27 13.40 -9.93
CA GLU A 55 -20.59 13.01 -9.42
C GLU A 55 -20.98 11.59 -9.85
N THR A 56 -20.10 10.61 -9.59
CA THR A 56 -20.40 9.20 -9.74
C THR A 56 -21.31 8.85 -8.59
N LYS A 57 -22.62 8.98 -8.84
CA LYS A 57 -23.64 8.69 -7.85
C LYS A 57 -23.51 7.23 -7.40
N LEU A 58 -23.15 7.04 -6.13
CA LEU A 58 -23.25 5.75 -5.47
C LEU A 58 -24.73 5.45 -5.20
N SER A 59 -25.26 4.41 -5.82
CA SER A 59 -26.62 3.90 -5.62
C SER A 59 -26.63 2.57 -4.86
N LYS A 60 -25.50 1.83 -4.84
CA LYS A 60 -25.38 0.56 -4.15
C LYS A 60 -24.03 0.41 -3.47
N VAL A 61 -24.05 0.39 -2.14
CA VAL A 61 -22.88 0.25 -1.27
C VAL A 61 -23.05 -1.02 -0.44
N ALA A 62 -22.02 -1.85 -0.40
CA ALA A 62 -21.93 -2.94 0.57
C ALA A 62 -20.99 -2.53 1.69
N PHE A 63 -21.30 -2.94 2.92
CA PHE A 63 -20.46 -2.69 4.07
C PHE A 63 -20.49 -3.86 5.04
N GLY A 64 -19.47 -3.96 5.88
CA GLY A 64 -19.42 -4.97 6.92
C GLY A 64 -18.27 -4.77 7.89
N SER A 65 -18.23 -5.64 8.89
CA SER A 65 -17.20 -5.69 9.91
C SER A 65 -17.00 -7.14 10.36
N CYS A 66 -15.94 -7.36 11.13
CA CYS A 66 -15.75 -8.58 11.91
C CYS A 66 -15.58 -9.90 11.13
N SER A 67 -15.03 -9.84 9.91
CA SER A 67 -14.71 -11.01 9.09
C SER A 67 -13.46 -11.72 9.58
N LYS A 68 -13.57 -12.51 10.65
CA LYS A 68 -12.42 -13.20 11.26
C LYS A 68 -11.73 -14.17 10.29
N PRO A 69 -10.44 -13.99 9.98
CA PRO A 69 -9.78 -14.70 8.88
C PRO A 69 -9.70 -16.23 9.08
N PHE A 70 -9.70 -16.69 10.34
CA PHE A 70 -9.62 -18.10 10.73
C PHE A 70 -10.94 -18.86 10.62
N TRP A 71 -12.02 -18.20 10.22
CA TRP A 71 -13.35 -18.81 10.03
C TRP A 71 -13.73 -18.81 8.55
N PRO A 72 -14.55 -19.78 8.10
CA PRO A 72 -15.14 -19.74 6.77
C PRO A 72 -15.86 -18.41 6.53
N GLN A 73 -15.66 -17.80 5.35
CA GLN A 73 -16.28 -16.53 4.97
C GLN A 73 -17.27 -16.72 3.81
N PRO A 74 -18.44 -17.35 4.06
CA PRO A 74 -19.40 -17.69 2.99
C PRO A 74 -20.06 -16.45 2.35
N LEU A 75 -20.01 -15.30 3.02
CA LEU A 75 -20.74 -14.10 2.64
C LEU A 75 -20.15 -13.39 1.41
N TRP A 76 -18.85 -13.52 1.12
CA TRP A 76 -18.21 -12.80 0.02
C TRP A 76 -18.84 -13.08 -1.33
N ARG A 77 -19.25 -14.33 -1.56
CA ARG A 77 -19.98 -14.71 -2.77
C ARG A 77 -21.31 -13.96 -2.87
N THR A 78 -22.13 -14.01 -1.82
CA THR A 78 -23.44 -13.37 -1.79
C THR A 78 -23.33 -11.84 -1.91
N ILE A 79 -22.33 -11.22 -1.29
CA ILE A 79 -22.08 -9.78 -1.40
C ILE A 79 -21.73 -9.44 -2.86
N ARG A 80 -20.88 -10.24 -3.52
CA ARG A 80 -20.51 -10.03 -4.92
C ARG A 80 -21.69 -10.17 -5.88
N GLU A 81 -22.58 -11.12 -5.63
CA GLU A 81 -23.82 -11.32 -6.39
C GLU A 81 -24.77 -10.12 -6.29
N GLN A 82 -24.62 -9.23 -5.30
CA GLN A 82 -25.36 -7.97 -5.23
C GLN A 82 -24.77 -6.87 -6.11
N GLU A 83 -23.58 -7.04 -6.70
CA GLU A 83 -22.89 -6.06 -7.55
C GLU A 83 -22.79 -4.66 -6.90
N PRO A 84 -22.19 -4.53 -5.69
CA PRO A 84 -21.97 -3.23 -5.07
C PRO A 84 -20.93 -2.42 -5.84
N GLN A 85 -21.10 -1.10 -5.88
CA GLN A 85 -20.12 -0.20 -6.50
C GLN A 85 -18.87 -0.03 -5.63
N VAL A 86 -19.04 -0.14 -4.31
CA VAL A 86 -17.96 -0.07 -3.32
C VAL A 86 -18.26 -0.99 -2.14
N TRP A 87 -17.19 -1.54 -1.56
CA TRP A 87 -17.19 -2.22 -0.27
C TRP A 87 -16.56 -1.33 0.80
N LEU A 88 -17.20 -1.21 1.97
CA LEU A 88 -16.70 -0.43 3.10
C LEU A 88 -16.53 -1.29 4.35
N TRP A 89 -15.33 -1.30 4.90
CA TRP A 89 -15.10 -1.83 6.24
C TRP A 89 -15.56 -0.81 7.29
N MET A 90 -16.38 -1.27 8.23
CA MET A 90 -16.84 -0.48 9.38
C MET A 90 -15.95 -0.66 10.62
N GLY A 91 -14.74 -1.21 10.44
CA GLY A 91 -13.84 -1.62 11.51
C GLY A 91 -13.59 -3.14 11.52
N ASP A 92 -12.65 -3.58 12.35
CA ASP A 92 -12.33 -5.00 12.60
C ASP A 92 -12.13 -5.83 11.31
N ALA A 93 -11.48 -5.25 10.31
CA ALA A 93 -11.14 -5.94 9.06
C ALA A 93 -10.07 -7.02 9.27
N VAL A 94 -9.21 -6.83 10.29
CA VAL A 94 -8.15 -7.76 10.69
C VAL A 94 -8.11 -7.88 12.21
N TYR A 95 -7.61 -9.00 12.71
CA TYR A 95 -7.55 -9.32 14.13
C TYR A 95 -6.14 -9.69 14.56
N LEU A 96 -5.65 -9.04 15.62
CA LEU A 96 -4.36 -9.33 16.25
C LEU A 96 -4.51 -9.45 17.76
N GLY A 97 -3.60 -10.22 18.38
CA GLY A 97 -3.53 -10.38 19.82
C GLY A 97 -2.71 -9.27 20.47
N GLY A 98 -3.33 -8.15 20.82
CA GLY A 98 -2.66 -7.01 21.45
C GLY A 98 -2.02 -6.03 20.46
N ASP A 99 -1.19 -5.13 20.98
CA ASP A 99 -0.53 -4.08 20.19
C ASP A 99 0.69 -4.65 19.45
N GLN A 100 0.52 -4.94 18.16
CA GLN A 100 1.50 -5.59 17.30
C GLN A 100 1.64 -4.84 15.96
N PRO A 101 2.34 -3.69 15.92
CA PRO A 101 2.37 -2.82 14.75
C PRO A 101 3.01 -3.45 13.51
N LYS A 102 3.99 -4.35 13.69
CA LYS A 102 4.68 -5.02 12.57
C LYS A 102 3.79 -6.08 11.91
N GLU A 103 2.98 -6.73 12.72
CA GLU A 103 2.06 -7.78 12.32
C GLU A 103 0.78 -7.20 11.68
N LEU A 104 0.45 -5.94 11.96
CA LEU A 104 -0.71 -5.23 11.40
C LEU A 104 -0.66 -5.17 9.87
N GLU A 105 0.49 -4.77 9.31
CA GLU A 105 0.68 -4.71 7.86
C GLU A 105 0.52 -6.09 7.21
N VAL A 106 1.08 -7.13 7.84
CA VAL A 106 0.99 -8.52 7.36
C VAL A 106 -0.46 -9.01 7.39
N ALA A 107 -1.21 -8.66 8.44
CA ALA A 107 -2.60 -9.05 8.56
C ALA A 107 -3.48 -8.39 7.48
N TYR A 108 -3.27 -7.11 7.19
CA TYR A 108 -3.99 -6.41 6.12
C TYR A 108 -3.63 -6.94 4.73
N ARG A 109 -2.34 -7.20 4.47
CA ARG A 109 -1.90 -7.85 3.23
C ARG A 109 -2.57 -9.21 3.05
N SER A 110 -2.59 -10.02 4.12
CA SER A 110 -3.25 -11.33 4.10
C SER A 110 -4.74 -11.21 3.78
N GLN A 111 -5.44 -10.20 4.33
CA GLN A 111 -6.85 -9.95 4.03
C GLN A 111 -7.06 -9.57 2.54
N LEU A 112 -6.20 -8.69 2.00
CA LEU A 112 -6.26 -8.26 0.59
C LEU A 112 -5.95 -9.40 -0.39
N GLU A 113 -5.12 -10.36 0.01
CA GLU A 113 -4.71 -11.49 -0.83
C GLU A 113 -5.71 -12.65 -0.85
N ARG A 114 -6.73 -12.66 0.04
CA ARG A 114 -7.70 -13.76 0.08
C ARG A 114 -8.46 -13.88 -1.24
N GLU A 115 -8.50 -15.09 -1.79
CA GLU A 115 -9.16 -15.39 -3.07
C GLU A 115 -10.65 -14.99 -3.10
N ASP A 116 -11.35 -15.17 -1.98
CA ASP A 116 -12.77 -14.81 -1.85
C ASP A 116 -12.99 -13.30 -1.79
N TYR A 117 -11.99 -12.54 -1.32
CA TYR A 117 -12.06 -11.09 -1.11
C TYR A 117 -11.44 -10.26 -2.25
N ARG A 118 -10.43 -10.77 -2.98
CA ARG A 118 -9.64 -10.05 -4.02
C ARG A 118 -10.42 -9.34 -5.14
N GLY A 119 -11.74 -9.50 -5.22
CA GLY A 119 -12.63 -8.86 -6.19
C GLY A 119 -13.35 -7.61 -5.69
N PHE A 120 -13.03 -7.13 -4.49
CA PHE A 120 -13.50 -5.86 -3.91
C PHE A 120 -12.36 -4.85 -3.83
#